data_AF-A0A4V5P044-F1
#
_entry.id   AF-A0A4V5P044-F1
#
_cell.length_a   1.000
_cell.length_b   1.000
_cell.length_c   1.000
_cell.angle_alpha   90.00
_cell.angle_beta   90.00
_cell.angle_gamma   90.00
#
_symmetry.space_group_name_H-M   'P 1'
#
loop_
_entity.id
_entity.type
_entity.pdbx_description
1 polymer ?
#
loop_
_entity_poly.entity_id
_entity_poly.type
_entity_poly.pdbx_seq_one_letter_code
_entity_poly.pdbx_strand_id
1 'polypeptide(L)'
;MEKIIELIKASRNKLLSLVEELSTEEMNYIPTGFKNNLAWQIGHLVVSQQILCYKLAGQPFIIENELIDLYKNGSKPEKDFSDAEIAQMKGYLSSTIDQLAIDLQNGTFDNYTPYTVSTYVGFTLNNVQDAVTFVANHDGLHYGCSIGLKKLALLKA
;
A
#
# COMPACT_ATOMS: atom_id res chain seq x y z
N MET A 1 10.68 -15.84 -4.64
CA MET A 1 10.54 -14.69 -3.73
C MET A 1 11.26 -13.45 -4.23
N GLU A 2 12.55 -13.52 -4.57
CA GLU A 2 13.34 -12.36 -5.04
C GLU A 2 12.69 -11.58 -6.19
N LYS A 3 12.25 -12.26 -7.26
CA LYS A 3 11.55 -11.60 -8.39
C LYS A 3 10.21 -10.97 -8.03
N ILE A 4 9.53 -11.49 -7.00
CA ILE A 4 8.26 -10.90 -6.52
C ILE A 4 8.56 -9.59 -5.80
N ILE A 5 9.59 -9.57 -4.95
CA ILE A 5 10.06 -8.34 -4.28
C ILE A 5 10.54 -7.31 -5.32
N GLU A 6 11.30 -7.73 -6.32
CA GLU A 6 11.73 -6.85 -7.43
C GLU A 6 10.53 -6.24 -8.17
N LEU A 7 9.50 -7.04 -8.45
CA LEU A 7 8.27 -6.58 -9.07
C LEU A 7 7.50 -5.58 -8.18
N ILE A 8 7.38 -5.84 -6.88
CA ILE A 8 6.74 -4.92 -5.93
C ILE A 8 7.50 -3.58 -5.93
N LYS A 9 8.84 -3.61 -5.80
CA LYS A 9 9.66 -2.39 -5.85
C LYS A 9 9.48 -1.63 -7.15
N ALA A 10 9.49 -2.32 -8.29
CA ALA A 10 9.28 -1.70 -9.59
C ALA A 10 7.89 -1.03 -9.71
N SER A 11 6.83 -1.70 -9.26
CA SER A 11 5.46 -1.15 -9.23
C SER A 11 5.37 0.08 -8.34
N ARG A 12 5.93 0.04 -7.12
CA ARG A 12 5.93 1.17 -6.19
C ARG A 12 6.76 2.35 -6.67
N ASN A 13 7.93 2.09 -7.27
CA ASN A 13 8.72 3.14 -7.92
C ASN A 13 7.94 3.79 -9.07
N LYS A 14 7.22 3.00 -9.85
CA LYS A 14 6.39 3.54 -10.93
C LYS A 14 5.22 4.38 -10.40
N LEU A 15 4.62 3.98 -9.29
CA LEU A 15 3.61 4.77 -8.58
C LEU A 15 4.20 6.07 -8.02
N LEU A 16 5.40 6.04 -7.44
CA LEU A 16 6.10 7.24 -6.97
C LEU A 16 6.30 8.25 -8.09
N SER A 17 6.87 7.82 -9.23
CA SER A 17 7.02 8.69 -10.41
C SER A 17 5.68 9.19 -10.96
N LEU A 18 4.60 8.41 -10.81
CA LEU A 18 3.26 8.83 -11.24
C LEU A 18 2.80 10.05 -10.43
N VAL A 19 3.10 10.10 -9.13
CA VAL A 19 2.60 11.12 -8.18
C VAL A 19 3.65 12.14 -7.73
N GLU A 20 4.83 12.13 -8.35
CA GLU A 20 5.98 12.94 -7.94
C GLU A 20 5.70 14.44 -8.07
N GLU A 21 5.19 14.86 -9.24
CA GLU A 21 4.95 16.27 -9.58
C GLU A 21 3.55 16.77 -9.18
N LEU A 22 2.75 15.96 -8.50
CA LEU A 22 1.42 16.37 -8.07
C LEU A 22 1.51 17.25 -6.83
N SER A 23 0.75 18.34 -6.84
CA SER A 23 0.50 19.18 -5.67
C SER A 23 -0.29 18.42 -4.59
N THR A 24 -0.24 18.93 -3.37
CA THR A 24 -1.01 18.38 -2.26
C THR A 24 -2.52 18.43 -2.50
N GLU A 25 -3.01 19.45 -3.19
CA GLU A 25 -4.42 19.53 -3.55
C GLU A 25 -4.81 18.40 -4.52
N GLU A 26 -4.01 18.17 -5.57
CA GLU A 26 -4.25 17.08 -6.53
C GLU A 26 -4.14 15.70 -5.87
N MET A 27 -3.22 15.53 -4.92
CA MET A 27 -3.08 14.30 -4.15
C MET A 27 -4.29 14.02 -3.26
N ASN A 28 -4.92 15.07 -2.74
CA ASN A 28 -6.10 14.97 -1.87
C ASN A 28 -7.43 14.95 -2.63
N TYR A 29 -7.43 15.26 -3.93
CA TYR A 29 -8.66 15.32 -4.70
C TYR A 29 -9.38 13.96 -4.76
N ILE A 30 -10.64 13.96 -4.31
CA ILE A 30 -11.57 12.84 -4.43
C ILE A 30 -12.51 13.12 -5.60
N PRO A 31 -12.42 12.39 -6.72
CA PRO A 31 -13.32 12.58 -7.85
C PRO A 31 -14.77 12.22 -7.52
N THR A 32 -15.74 12.87 -8.16
CA THR A 32 -17.17 12.57 -7.99
C THR A 32 -17.47 11.09 -8.22
N GLY A 33 -18.14 10.46 -7.25
CA GLY A 33 -18.47 9.03 -7.27
C GLY A 33 -17.39 8.13 -6.66
N PHE A 34 -16.22 8.66 -6.31
CA PHE A 34 -15.17 7.95 -5.58
C PHE A 34 -15.24 8.25 -4.09
N LYS A 35 -14.55 7.41 -3.29
CA LYS A 35 -14.49 7.54 -1.82
C LYS A 35 -13.05 7.71 -1.30
N ASN A 36 -12.06 7.79 -2.19
CA ASN A 36 -10.66 7.92 -1.86
C ASN A 36 -9.92 8.77 -2.91
N ASN A 37 -8.66 9.10 -2.60
CA ASN A 37 -7.77 9.96 -3.39
C ASN A 37 -6.37 9.32 -3.50
N LEU A 38 -5.46 9.94 -4.24
CA LEU A 38 -4.11 9.42 -4.47
C LEU A 38 -3.28 9.31 -3.20
N ALA A 39 -3.41 10.26 -2.26
CA ALA A 39 -2.75 10.20 -0.96
C ALA A 39 -3.18 8.95 -0.16
N TRP A 40 -4.47 8.61 -0.21
CA TRP A 40 -4.97 7.38 0.38
C TRP A 40 -4.47 6.13 -0.34
N GLN A 41 -4.38 6.13 -1.67
CA GLN A 41 -3.90 4.98 -2.44
C GLN A 41 -2.48 4.58 -2.03
N ILE A 42 -1.56 5.54 -1.90
CA ILE A 42 -0.17 5.25 -1.50
C ILE A 42 -0.09 4.73 -0.06
N GLY A 43 -0.85 5.32 0.87
CA GLY A 43 -0.90 4.85 2.25
C GLY A 43 -1.53 3.46 2.37
N HIS A 44 -2.54 3.17 1.55
CA HIS A 44 -3.21 1.87 1.52
C HIS A 44 -2.27 0.73 1.12
N LEU A 45 -1.38 0.96 0.16
CA LEU A 45 -0.37 -0.04 -0.23
C LEU A 45 0.61 -0.34 0.90
N VAL A 46 1.07 0.71 1.60
CA VAL A 46 1.95 0.56 2.76
C VAL A 46 1.25 -0.24 3.85
N VAL A 47 0.08 0.23 4.31
CA VAL A 47 -0.67 -0.40 5.41
C VAL A 47 -1.11 -1.82 5.09
N SER A 48 -1.54 -2.10 3.85
CA SER A 48 -1.95 -3.45 3.45
C SER A 48 -0.79 -4.44 3.55
N GLN A 49 0.40 -4.05 3.09
CA GLN A 49 1.59 -4.88 3.22
C GLN A 49 1.95 -5.12 4.71
N GLN A 50 1.86 -4.09 5.55
CA GLN A 50 2.12 -4.20 6.99
C GLN A 50 1.14 -5.16 7.69
N ILE A 51 -0.15 -5.07 7.38
CA ILE A 51 -1.15 -6.00 7.92
C ILE A 51 -0.88 -7.43 7.44
N LEU A 52 -0.73 -7.60 6.13
CA LEU A 52 -0.69 -8.93 5.52
C LEU A 52 0.62 -9.66 5.79
N CYS A 53 1.76 -8.98 5.86
CA CYS A 53 3.04 -9.62 6.07
C CYS A 53 3.44 -9.65 7.56
N TYR A 54 3.24 -8.55 8.30
CA TYR A 54 3.74 -8.43 9.68
C TYR A 54 2.69 -8.85 10.71
N LYS A 55 1.53 -8.19 10.74
CA LYS A 55 0.51 -8.48 11.77
C LYS A 55 0.03 -9.92 11.74
N LEU A 56 -0.24 -10.46 10.55
CA LEU A 56 -0.69 -11.85 10.42
C LEU A 56 0.40 -12.85 10.84
N ALA A 57 1.67 -12.48 10.74
CA ALA A 57 2.80 -13.27 11.26
C ALA A 57 3.10 -13.04 12.75
N GLY A 58 2.28 -12.26 13.46
CA GLY A 58 2.50 -11.92 14.86
C GLY A 58 3.63 -10.91 15.10
N GLN A 59 4.10 -10.24 14.05
CA GLN A 59 5.18 -9.24 14.13
C GLN A 59 4.62 -7.82 14.32
N PRO A 60 5.35 -6.94 15.02
CA PRO A 60 5.00 -5.52 15.09
C PRO A 60 5.09 -4.88 13.69
N PHE A 61 4.37 -3.79 13.50
CA PHE A 61 4.53 -2.99 12.29
C PHE A 61 5.87 -2.27 12.28
N ILE A 62 6.37 -2.01 11.08
CA ILE A 62 7.56 -1.19 10.82
C ILE A 62 7.20 0.30 10.77
N ILE A 63 5.92 0.62 10.67
CA ILE A 63 5.35 1.98 10.68
C ILE A 63 4.56 2.24 11.96
N GLU A 64 4.16 3.49 12.18
CA GLU A 64 3.32 3.89 13.30
C GLU A 64 1.94 3.20 13.28
N ASN A 65 1.49 2.70 14.44
CA ASN A 65 0.24 1.94 14.56
C ASN A 65 -0.99 2.77 14.17
N GLU A 66 -0.95 4.07 14.43
CA GLU A 66 -2.02 5.03 14.20
C GLU A 66 -2.36 5.17 12.70
N LEU A 67 -1.39 4.88 11.83
CA LEU A 67 -1.58 4.93 10.37
C LEU A 67 -2.49 3.81 9.86
N ILE A 68 -2.60 2.71 10.59
CA ILE A 68 -3.36 1.53 10.15
C ILE A 68 -4.83 1.88 9.94
N ASP A 69 -5.44 2.60 10.88
CA ASP A 69 -6.86 2.94 10.78
C ASP A 69 -7.16 3.98 9.69
N LEU A 70 -6.18 4.80 9.33
CA LEU A 70 -6.30 5.78 8.25
C LEU A 70 -6.37 5.12 6.87
N TYR A 71 -5.63 4.03 6.64
CA TYR A 71 -5.46 3.46 5.30
C TYR A 71 -5.86 1.99 5.13
N LYS A 72 -6.33 1.29 6.17
CA LYS A 72 -6.77 -0.10 6.03
C LYS A 72 -7.95 -0.25 5.07
N ASN A 73 -8.14 -1.45 4.54
CA ASN A 73 -9.31 -1.75 3.71
C ASN A 73 -10.62 -1.34 4.40
N GLY A 74 -11.50 -0.66 3.67
CA GLY A 74 -12.75 -0.11 4.18
C GLY A 74 -12.67 1.28 4.82
N SER A 75 -11.47 1.83 5.06
CA SER A 75 -11.32 3.24 5.46
C SER A 75 -11.48 4.19 4.26
N LYS A 76 -11.53 5.48 4.57
CA LYS A 76 -11.52 6.59 3.59
C LYS A 76 -10.87 7.82 4.23
N PRO A 77 -10.39 8.79 3.43
CA PRO A 77 -9.95 10.08 3.97
C PRO A 77 -11.13 10.81 4.64
N GLU A 78 -10.97 11.15 5.92
CA GLU A 78 -11.91 12.00 6.67
C GLU A 78 -11.42 13.46 6.75
N LYS A 79 -10.16 13.69 6.37
CA LYS A 79 -9.50 15.00 6.24
C LYS A 79 -8.51 14.95 5.08
N ASP A 80 -8.09 16.12 4.62
CA ASP A 80 -6.95 16.22 3.72
C ASP A 80 -5.66 15.83 4.46
N PHE A 81 -4.78 15.14 3.74
CA PHE A 81 -3.43 14.84 4.16
C PHE A 81 -2.52 16.03 3.86
N SER A 82 -1.70 16.40 4.83
CA SER A 82 -0.65 17.40 4.68
C SER A 82 0.50 16.91 3.78
N ASP A 83 1.30 17.85 3.28
CA ASP A 83 2.53 17.58 2.52
C ASP A 83 3.45 16.60 3.26
N ALA A 84 3.56 16.76 4.58
CA ALA A 84 4.39 15.90 5.43
C ALA A 84 3.85 14.47 5.51
N GLU A 85 2.54 14.30 5.72
CA GLU A 85 1.89 12.97 5.72
C GLU A 85 2.03 12.28 4.35
N ILE A 86 1.88 13.02 3.25
CA ILE A 86 2.07 12.49 1.89
C ILE A 86 3.54 12.10 1.66
N ALA A 87 4.49 12.95 2.05
CA ALA A 87 5.91 12.67 1.91
C ALA A 87 6.34 11.46 2.74
N GLN A 88 5.80 11.29 3.95
CA GLN A 88 6.02 10.12 4.78
C GLN A 88 5.56 8.84 4.05
N MET A 89 4.35 8.83 3.50
CA MET A 89 3.83 7.65 2.78
C MET A 89 4.65 7.36 1.52
N LYS A 90 5.12 8.38 0.80
CA LYS A 90 6.04 8.22 -0.34
C LYS A 90 7.34 7.52 0.10
N GLY A 91 7.93 7.92 1.23
CA GLY A 91 9.11 7.25 1.78
C GLY A 91 8.85 5.79 2.14
N TYR A 92 7.71 5.50 2.79
CA TYR A 92 7.34 4.15 3.20
C TYR A 92 7.00 3.21 2.04
N LEU A 93 6.60 3.70 0.87
CA LEU A 93 6.40 2.83 -0.29
C LEU A 93 7.67 2.01 -0.59
N SER A 94 8.85 2.62 -0.50
CA SER A 94 10.12 1.93 -0.76
C SER A 94 10.69 1.25 0.49
N SER A 95 10.83 1.97 1.60
CA SER A 95 11.57 1.47 2.77
C SER A 95 10.93 0.24 3.41
N THR A 96 9.60 0.13 3.40
CA THR A 96 8.90 -1.04 3.95
C THR A 96 9.15 -2.32 3.15
N ILE A 97 9.42 -2.21 1.84
CA ILE A 97 9.74 -3.36 0.99
C ILE A 97 11.21 -3.75 1.10
N ASP A 98 12.10 -2.77 1.31
CA ASP A 98 13.49 -3.06 1.65
C ASP A 98 13.60 -3.81 2.97
N GLN A 99 12.88 -3.35 4.00
CA GLN A 99 12.86 -4.02 5.31
C GLN A 99 12.23 -5.41 5.22
N LEU A 100 11.10 -5.56 4.51
CA LEU A 100 10.47 -6.86 4.28
C LEU A 100 11.43 -7.87 3.64
N ALA A 101 12.25 -7.42 2.68
CA ALA A 101 13.22 -8.31 2.03
C ALA A 101 14.29 -8.83 3.02
N ILE A 102 14.75 -7.98 3.94
CA ILE A 102 15.70 -8.35 5.00
C ILE A 102 15.05 -9.34 5.97
N ASP A 103 13.83 -9.03 6.44
CA ASP A 103 13.14 -9.87 7.43
C ASP A 103 12.76 -11.24 6.86
N LEU A 104 12.45 -11.32 5.57
CA LEU A 104 12.21 -12.60 4.88
C LEU A 104 13.47 -13.47 4.84
N GLN A 105 14.64 -12.87 4.66
CA GLN A 105 15.93 -13.60 4.68
C GLN A 105 16.28 -14.08 6.09
N ASN A 106 15.89 -13.31 7.11
CA ASN A 106 16.14 -13.65 8.52
C ASN A 106 15.15 -14.67 9.10
N GLY A 107 14.11 -15.05 8.36
CA GLY A 107 13.11 -16.02 8.84
C GLY A 107 12.17 -15.45 9.90
N THR A 108 11.87 -14.14 9.87
CA THR A 108 11.09 -13.47 10.92
C THR A 108 9.60 -13.88 10.99
N PHE A 109 9.09 -14.66 10.03
CA PHE A 109 7.64 -14.81 9.77
C PHE A 109 7.07 -16.22 10.07
N ASP A 110 7.62 -16.92 11.06
CA ASP A 110 7.32 -18.33 11.32
C ASP A 110 5.91 -18.61 11.90
N ASN A 111 5.20 -17.60 12.41
CA ASN A 111 3.90 -17.75 13.09
C ASN A 111 2.76 -17.04 12.36
N TYR A 112 2.45 -17.50 11.15
CA TYR A 112 1.42 -16.89 10.30
C TYR A 112 0.00 -17.37 10.61
N THR A 113 -0.93 -16.43 10.81
CA THR A 113 -2.36 -16.66 10.95
C THR A 113 -3.04 -16.60 9.58
N PRO A 114 -3.63 -17.70 9.09
CA PRO A 114 -4.28 -17.72 7.79
C PRO A 114 -5.38 -16.66 7.64
N TYR A 115 -5.48 -16.07 6.46
CA TYR A 115 -6.44 -14.99 6.17
C TYR A 115 -7.03 -15.14 4.77
N THR A 116 -8.36 -15.18 4.69
CA THR A 116 -9.08 -15.15 3.42
C THR A 116 -9.29 -13.70 3.00
N VAL A 117 -8.76 -13.31 1.84
CA VAL A 117 -8.86 -11.93 1.35
C VAL A 117 -10.30 -11.62 0.96
N SER A 118 -10.86 -10.53 1.50
CA SER A 118 -12.24 -10.13 1.24
C SER A 118 -12.51 -9.77 -0.23
N THR A 119 -11.49 -9.28 -0.94
CA THR A 119 -11.60 -8.83 -2.33
C THR A 119 -11.74 -9.98 -3.32
N TYR A 120 -11.11 -11.13 -3.02
CA TYR A 120 -11.12 -12.32 -3.87
C TYR A 120 -11.68 -13.49 -3.09
N VAL A 121 -13.00 -13.66 -3.17
CA VAL A 121 -13.74 -14.69 -2.43
C VAL A 121 -13.11 -16.06 -2.65
N GLY A 122 -12.75 -16.73 -1.56
CA GLY A 122 -12.16 -18.07 -1.58
C GLY A 122 -10.64 -18.13 -1.72
N PHE A 123 -9.95 -16.99 -1.86
CA PHE A 123 -8.49 -16.95 -1.87
C PHE A 123 -7.94 -16.74 -0.44
N THR A 124 -7.20 -17.73 0.07
CA THR A 124 -6.65 -17.72 1.43
C THR A 124 -5.12 -17.64 1.39
N LEU A 125 -4.57 -16.71 2.16
CA LEU A 125 -3.15 -16.58 2.43
C LEU A 125 -2.82 -17.47 3.63
N ASN A 126 -1.99 -18.50 3.45
CA ASN A 126 -1.66 -19.44 4.53
C ASN A 126 -0.33 -19.13 5.21
N ASN A 127 0.52 -18.34 4.56
CA ASN A 127 1.85 -17.98 5.02
C ASN A 127 2.28 -16.62 4.42
N VAL A 128 3.45 -16.14 4.84
CA VAL A 128 3.98 -14.86 4.35
C VAL A 128 4.31 -14.88 2.86
N GLN A 129 4.71 -16.01 2.28
CA GLN A 129 5.00 -16.11 0.84
C GLN A 129 3.73 -15.91 0.01
N ASP A 130 2.59 -16.47 0.44
CA ASP A 130 1.28 -16.20 -0.16
C ASP A 130 0.95 -14.71 -0.05
N ALA A 131 1.16 -14.12 1.12
CA ALA A 131 0.91 -12.70 1.38
C ALA A 131 1.74 -11.78 0.47
N VAL A 132 3.04 -12.04 0.32
CA VAL A 132 3.92 -11.26 -0.55
C VAL A 132 3.54 -11.41 -2.02
N THR A 133 3.14 -12.62 -2.44
CA THR A 133 2.63 -12.85 -3.80
C THR A 133 1.36 -12.04 -4.04
N PHE A 134 0.45 -12.01 -3.06
CA PHE A 134 -0.75 -11.20 -3.11
C PHE A 134 -0.44 -9.69 -3.16
N VAL A 135 0.51 -9.21 -2.35
CA VAL A 135 0.94 -7.80 -2.34
C VAL A 135 1.41 -7.37 -3.73
N ALA A 136 2.12 -8.21 -4.49
CA ALA A 136 2.50 -7.87 -5.86
C ALA A 136 1.30 -7.63 -6.80
N ASN A 137 0.24 -8.44 -6.66
CA ASN A 137 -1.00 -8.23 -7.41
C ASN A 137 -1.76 -6.97 -6.92
N HIS A 138 -1.87 -6.79 -5.61
CA HIS A 138 -2.52 -5.65 -4.95
C HIS A 138 -1.87 -4.32 -5.37
N ASP A 139 -0.55 -4.23 -5.32
CA ASP A 139 0.22 -3.07 -5.79
C ASP A 139 -0.08 -2.76 -7.27
N GLY A 140 -0.13 -3.78 -8.13
CA GLY A 140 -0.48 -3.62 -9.54
C GLY A 140 -1.89 -3.07 -9.77
N LEU A 141 -2.87 -3.58 -9.01
CA LEU A 141 -4.27 -3.12 -9.05
C LEU A 141 -4.36 -1.64 -8.66
N HIS A 142 -3.77 -1.26 -7.53
CA HIS A 142 -3.82 0.11 -7.01
C HIS A 142 -2.97 1.09 -7.83
N TYR A 143 -1.89 0.64 -8.47
CA TYR A 143 -1.21 1.43 -9.49
C TYR A 143 -2.15 1.74 -10.67
N GLY A 144 -2.88 0.74 -11.17
CA GLY A 144 -3.91 0.93 -12.20
C GLY A 144 -4.99 1.93 -11.79
N CYS A 145 -5.52 1.82 -10.57
CA CYS A 145 -6.48 2.78 -10.01
C CYS A 145 -5.88 4.20 -9.94
N SER A 146 -4.62 4.31 -9.51
CA SER A 146 -3.92 5.60 -9.37
C SER A 146 -3.69 6.30 -10.71
N ILE A 147 -3.47 5.57 -11.81
CA ILE A 147 -3.42 6.17 -13.15
C ILE A 147 -4.74 6.88 -13.47
N GLY A 148 -5.87 6.24 -13.19
CA GLY A 148 -7.19 6.83 -13.40
C GLY A 148 -7.43 8.04 -12.50
N LEU A 149 -7.13 7.92 -11.21
CA LEU A 149 -7.30 9.01 -10.24
C LEU A 149 -6.43 10.23 -10.58
N LYS A 150 -5.18 10.02 -11.00
CA LYS A 150 -4.30 11.12 -11.47
C LYS A 150 -4.94 11.88 -12.62
N LYS A 151 -5.46 11.18 -13.64
CA LYS A 151 -6.12 11.85 -14.78
C LYS A 151 -7.29 12.70 -14.31
N LEU A 152 -8.11 12.18 -13.39
CA LEU A 152 -9.26 12.90 -12.86
C LEU A 152 -8.86 14.11 -12.00
N ALA A 153 -7.76 14.01 -11.23
CA ALA A 153 -7.22 15.12 -10.46
C ALA A 153 -6.75 16.27 -11.35
N LEU A 154 -5.99 15.96 -12.40
CA LEU A 154 -5.47 16.94 -13.35
C LEU A 154 -6.55 17.61 -14.21
N LEU A 155 -7.71 16.97 -14.40
CA LEU A 155 -8.82 17.55 -15.15
C LEU A 155 -9.64 18.58 -14.35
N LYS A 156 -9.42 18.68 -13.04
CA LYS A 156 -10.06 19.65 -12.16
C LYS A 156 -9.16 20.87 -11.87
N ALA A 157 -7.85 20.69 -11.94
CA ALA A 157 -6.86 21.74 -11.75
C ALA A 157 -6.88 22.77 -12.88
#